data_AF-A0A517XS21-F1
#
_entry.id   AF-A0A517XS21-F1
#
_cell.length_a   1.000
_cell.length_b   1.000
_cell.length_c   1.000
_cell.angle_alpha   90.00
_cell.angle_beta   90.00
_cell.angle_gamma   90.00
#
_symmetry.space_group_name_H-M   'P 1'
#
loop_
_entity.id
_entity.type
_entity.pdbx_description
1 polymer ?
#
loop_
_entity_poly.entity_id
_entity_poly.type
_entity_poly.pdbx_seq_one_letter_code
_entity_poly.pdbx_strand_id
1 'polypeptide(L)'
;MTGRKLRLAVASLLLLGWLGWLGYTALAKYRGPVVPRSQAAVAALAVVAHVPAVEGPQVVEVKDVLSGTKPDGPLTVANLSEAAGYDGPGEYLLLLAKGRGDAFVVVGQLRTPGYDGVGSPTVYRWTPAVKAQAEARFR
;
A
#
# COMPACT_ATOMS: atom_id res chain seq x y z
N MET A 1 -6.51 49.32 -26.73
CA MET A 1 -5.37 48.59 -26.12
C MET A 1 -4.43 48.13 -27.23
N THR A 2 -3.14 48.46 -27.15
CA THR A 2 -2.11 47.98 -28.10
C THR A 2 -1.97 46.45 -28.03
N GLY A 3 -1.87 45.76 -29.18
CA GLY A 3 -1.91 44.30 -29.28
C GLY A 3 -0.90 43.54 -28.40
N ARG A 4 0.23 44.17 -28.03
CA ARG A 4 1.20 43.61 -27.06
C ARG A 4 0.63 43.45 -25.65
N LYS A 5 -0.17 44.42 -25.17
CA LYS A 5 -0.81 44.37 -23.85
C LYS A 5 -1.89 43.30 -23.79
N LEU A 6 -2.63 43.12 -24.88
CA LEU A 6 -3.63 42.06 -24.99
C LEU A 6 -2.98 40.67 -24.98
N ARG A 7 -1.90 40.46 -25.75
CA ARG A 7 -1.15 39.20 -25.74
C ARG A 7 -0.58 38.87 -24.36
N LEU A 8 -0.05 39.87 -23.64
CA LEU A 8 0.44 39.69 -22.28
C LEU A 8 -0.69 39.25 -21.34
N ALA A 9 -1.83 39.94 -21.38
CA ALA A 9 -2.98 39.61 -20.52
C ALA A 9 -3.48 38.18 -20.79
N VAL A 10 -3.58 37.78 -22.06
CA VAL A 10 -3.97 36.41 -22.44
C VAL A 10 -2.94 35.39 -21.94
N ALA A 11 -1.64 35.65 -22.12
CA ALA A 11 -0.59 34.74 -21.64
C ALA A 11 -0.59 34.61 -20.11
N SER A 12 -0.79 35.71 -19.38
CA SER A 12 -0.90 35.69 -17.92
C SER A 12 -2.12 34.89 -17.44
N LEU A 13 -3.28 35.03 -18.10
CA LEU A 13 -4.47 34.24 -17.75
C LEU A 13 -4.28 32.76 -18.03
N LEU A 14 -3.69 32.41 -19.17
CA LEU A 14 -3.36 31.02 -19.49
C LEU A 14 -2.37 30.42 -18.48
N LEU A 15 -1.35 31.18 -18.09
CA LEU A 15 -0.38 30.74 -17.08
C LEU A 15 -1.05 30.54 -15.71
N LEU A 16 -1.88 31.48 -15.27
CA LEU A 16 -2.58 31.38 -13.99
C LEU A 16 -3.59 30.22 -14.00
N GLY A 17 -4.31 30.03 -15.10
CA GLY A 17 -5.20 28.87 -15.28
C GLY A 17 -4.43 27.55 -15.23
N TRP A 18 -3.28 27.48 -15.89
CA TRP A 18 -2.42 26.30 -15.86
C TRP A 18 -1.83 26.03 -14.46
N LEU A 19 -1.38 27.07 -13.74
CA LEU A 19 -0.89 26.94 -12.36
C LEU A 19 -2.01 26.51 -11.41
N GLY A 20 -3.21 27.05 -11.56
CA GLY A 20 -4.40 26.64 -10.80
C GLY A 20 -4.74 25.17 -11.05
N TRP A 21 -4.68 24.72 -12.31
CA TRP A 21 -4.85 23.32 -12.68
C TRP A 21 -3.77 22.42 -12.02
N LEU A 22 -2.50 22.82 -12.07
CA LEU A 22 -1.44 22.07 -11.38
C LEU A 22 -1.66 21.99 -9.87
N GLY A 23 -2.04 23.10 -9.23
CA GLY A 23 -2.37 23.13 -7.81
C GLY A 23 -3.52 22.16 -7.46
N TYR A 24 -4.57 22.16 -8.27
CA TYR A 24 -5.69 21.22 -8.12
C TYR A 24 -5.23 19.76 -8.24
N THR A 25 -4.47 19.42 -9.29
CA THR A 25 -3.98 18.04 -9.48
C THR A 25 -3.02 17.59 -8.38
N ALA A 26 -2.22 18.51 -7.84
CA ALA A 26 -1.31 18.22 -6.72
C ALA A 26 -2.07 17.92 -5.42
N LEU A 27 -3.18 18.62 -5.17
CA LEU A 27 -4.04 18.39 -4.01
C LEU A 27 -4.95 17.16 -4.17
N ALA A 28 -5.42 16.89 -5.38
CA ALA A 28 -6.31 15.77 -5.67
C ALA A 28 -5.59 14.40 -5.68
N LYS A 29 -4.25 14.38 -5.78
CA LYS A 29 -3.48 13.12 -5.78
C LYS A 29 -3.44 12.52 -4.38
N TYR A 30 -4.24 11.47 -4.18
CA TYR A 30 -4.22 10.66 -2.96
C TYR A 30 -2.83 10.06 -2.73
N ARG A 31 -2.15 10.48 -1.65
CA ARG A 31 -0.86 9.94 -1.19
C ARG A 31 -1.07 8.76 -0.25
N GLY A 32 -1.95 7.85 -0.63
CA GLY A 32 -2.21 6.63 0.13
C GLY A 32 -0.96 5.77 0.28
N PRO A 33 -0.99 4.82 1.21
CA PRO A 33 0.11 3.86 1.35
C PRO A 33 0.32 3.12 0.02
N VAL A 34 1.58 3.07 -0.42
CA VAL A 34 1.99 2.43 -1.68
C VAL A 34 2.46 1.03 -1.36
N VAL A 35 1.92 0.03 -2.06
CA VAL A 35 2.34 -1.37 -1.93
C VAL A 35 3.67 -1.57 -2.70
N PRO A 36 4.82 -1.81 -2.06
CA PRO A 36 6.10 -1.92 -2.74
C PRO A 36 6.10 -3.14 -3.67
N ARG A 37 6.61 -2.96 -4.91
CA ARG A 37 6.76 -4.08 -5.85
C ARG A 37 7.71 -5.15 -5.31
N SER A 38 8.75 -4.74 -4.59
CA SER A 38 9.73 -5.65 -4.00
C SER A 38 9.10 -6.56 -2.93
N GLN A 39 8.24 -6.03 -2.07
CA GLN A 39 7.51 -6.84 -1.09
C GLN A 39 6.51 -7.77 -1.75
N ALA A 40 5.78 -7.27 -2.76
CA ALA A 40 4.84 -8.08 -3.53
C ALA A 40 5.53 -9.25 -4.25
N ALA A 41 6.74 -9.03 -4.79
CA ALA A 41 7.50 -10.07 -5.49
C ALA A 41 8.05 -11.16 -4.57
N VAL A 42 8.30 -10.84 -3.30
CA VAL A 42 8.84 -11.79 -2.30
C VAL A 42 7.72 -12.48 -1.51
N ALA A 43 6.49 -11.96 -1.57
CA ALA A 43 5.35 -12.58 -0.95
C ALA A 43 5.06 -13.94 -1.59
N ALA A 44 5.09 -15.00 -0.78
CA ALA A 44 4.64 -16.33 -1.19
C ALA A 44 3.11 -16.41 -1.26
N LEU A 45 2.42 -15.56 -0.50
CA LEU A 45 0.97 -15.48 -0.42
C LEU A 45 0.55 -14.02 -0.23
N ALA A 46 -0.36 -13.53 -1.07
CA ALA A 46 -0.95 -12.20 -0.94
C ALA A 46 -2.46 -12.36 -0.69
N VAL A 47 -2.94 -11.91 0.46
CA VAL A 47 -4.32 -12.11 0.90
C VAL A 47 -4.94 -10.84 1.43
N VAL A 48 -6.25 -10.72 1.26
CA VAL A 48 -7.07 -9.77 1.99
C VAL A 48 -7.64 -10.50 3.20
N ALA A 49 -7.28 -10.05 4.39
CA ALA A 49 -7.70 -10.67 5.62
C ALA A 49 -8.34 -9.65 6.58
N HIS A 50 -9.28 -10.13 7.38
CA HIS A 50 -9.78 -9.37 8.52
C HIS A 50 -8.78 -9.50 9.67
N VAL A 51 -8.22 -8.38 10.09
CA VAL A 51 -7.31 -8.28 11.23
C VAL A 51 -8.10 -7.76 12.42
N PRO A 52 -8.25 -8.54 13.50
CA PRO A 52 -8.88 -8.09 14.73
C PRO A 52 -7.96 -7.14 15.53
N ALA A 53 -8.33 -6.80 16.76
CA ALA A 53 -7.51 -5.96 17.64
C ALA A 53 -6.14 -6.60 17.91
N VAL A 54 -5.05 -6.01 17.44
CA VAL A 54 -3.68 -6.59 17.47
C VAL A 54 -3.13 -6.71 18.90
N GLU A 55 -3.08 -7.95 19.42
CA GLU A 55 -2.35 -8.35 20.63
C GLU A 55 -1.56 -9.65 20.33
N GLY A 56 -0.27 -9.54 20.02
CA GLY A 56 0.62 -10.70 19.80
C GLY A 56 0.46 -11.42 18.44
N PRO A 57 0.93 -12.68 18.33
CA PRO A 57 0.74 -13.53 17.15
C PRO A 57 -0.75 -13.76 16.90
N GLN A 58 -1.23 -13.45 15.70
CA GLN A 58 -2.66 -13.46 15.42
C GLN A 58 -3.07 -14.43 14.35
N VAL A 59 -4.19 -15.08 14.63
CA VAL A 59 -4.97 -15.83 13.67
C VAL A 59 -5.85 -14.84 12.91
N VAL A 60 -5.62 -14.69 11.62
CA VAL A 60 -6.38 -13.79 10.74
C VAL A 60 -7.33 -14.59 9.85
N GLU A 61 -8.52 -14.04 9.61
CA GLU A 61 -9.51 -14.64 8.73
C GLU A 61 -9.28 -14.18 7.29
N VAL A 62 -9.00 -15.11 6.39
CA VAL A 62 -8.74 -14.80 4.98
C VAL A 62 -10.05 -14.64 4.22
N LYS A 63 -10.31 -13.44 3.71
CA LYS A 63 -11.49 -13.11 2.90
C LYS A 63 -11.25 -13.38 1.42
N ASP A 64 -10.08 -13.01 0.92
CA ASP A 64 -9.72 -13.17 -0.50
C ASP A 64 -8.23 -13.50 -0.66
N VAL A 65 -7.91 -14.26 -1.71
CA VAL A 65 -6.53 -14.63 -2.07
C VAL A 65 -6.22 -14.00 -3.42
N LEU A 66 -5.26 -13.08 -3.43
CA LEU A 66 -4.85 -12.35 -4.63
C LEU A 66 -3.71 -13.04 -5.37
N SER A 67 -2.83 -13.73 -4.64
CA SER A 67 -1.71 -14.49 -5.23
C SER A 67 -1.26 -15.58 -4.27
N GLY A 68 -0.81 -16.72 -4.81
CA GLY A 68 -0.39 -17.89 -4.04
C GLY A 68 -1.50 -18.91 -3.82
N THR A 69 -1.16 -19.99 -3.11
CA THR A 69 -2.11 -21.07 -2.79
C THR A 69 -2.95 -20.69 -1.58
N LYS A 70 -4.28 -20.78 -1.70
CA LYS A 70 -5.21 -20.54 -0.60
C LYS A 70 -4.90 -21.50 0.56
N PRO A 71 -4.67 -20.99 1.78
CA PRO A 71 -4.49 -21.84 2.95
C PRO A 71 -5.84 -22.48 3.34
N ASP A 72 -5.79 -23.75 3.74
CA ASP A 72 -6.95 -24.47 4.28
C ASP A 72 -7.13 -24.10 5.76
N GLY A 73 -7.88 -23.01 6.01
CA GLY A 73 -8.24 -22.57 7.34
C GLY A 73 -7.66 -21.20 7.74
N PRO A 74 -7.84 -20.82 9.01
CA PRO A 74 -7.43 -19.51 9.48
C PRO A 74 -5.90 -19.43 9.57
N LEU A 75 -5.36 -18.26 9.24
CA LEU A 75 -3.92 -18.11 8.99
C LEU A 75 -3.23 -17.45 10.17
N THR A 76 -2.21 -18.10 10.73
CA THR A 76 -1.43 -17.55 11.85
C THR A 76 -0.31 -16.66 11.34
N VAL A 77 -0.32 -15.38 11.70
CA VAL A 77 0.72 -14.40 11.37
C VAL A 77 1.51 -14.05 12.63
N ALA A 78 2.80 -14.40 12.64
CA ALA A 78 3.62 -14.31 13.85
C ALA A 78 4.05 -12.87 14.20
N ASN A 79 4.34 -12.03 13.22
CA ASN A 79 4.91 -10.69 13.40
C ASN A 79 3.91 -9.55 13.13
N LEU A 80 2.60 -9.82 13.25
CA LEU A 80 1.58 -8.83 12.94
C LEU A 80 1.61 -7.63 13.92
N SER A 81 1.97 -7.88 15.18
CA SER A 81 2.18 -6.86 16.20
C SER A 81 3.35 -5.92 15.92
N GLU A 82 4.30 -6.33 15.08
CA GLU A 82 5.45 -5.53 14.67
C GLU A 82 5.17 -4.73 13.39
N ALA A 83 3.99 -4.94 12.77
CA ALA A 83 3.67 -4.35 11.49
C ALA A 83 3.24 -2.89 11.61
N ALA A 84 3.85 -2.04 10.80
CA ALA A 84 3.42 -0.67 10.58
C ALA A 84 2.15 -0.63 9.72
N GLY A 85 1.37 0.44 9.84
CA GLY A 85 0.18 0.69 9.00
C GLY A 85 -1.12 0.11 9.52
N TYR A 86 -1.10 -0.58 10.67
CA TYR A 86 -2.31 -0.96 11.40
C TYR A 86 -2.93 0.27 12.09
N ASP A 87 -4.20 0.57 11.81
CA ASP A 87 -4.94 1.69 12.41
C ASP A 87 -6.16 1.27 13.27
N GLY A 88 -6.33 -0.04 13.47
CA GLY A 88 -7.47 -0.63 14.15
C GLY A 88 -8.05 -1.83 13.42
N PRO A 89 -9.03 -2.53 14.02
CA PRO A 89 -9.63 -3.71 13.44
C PRO A 89 -10.25 -3.42 12.07
N GLY A 90 -10.05 -4.32 11.11
CA GLY A 90 -10.57 -4.11 9.76
C GLY A 90 -9.94 -5.00 8.70
N GLU A 91 -10.23 -4.67 7.45
CA GLU A 91 -9.68 -5.40 6.29
C GLU A 91 -8.32 -4.83 5.90
N TYR A 92 -7.35 -5.72 5.76
CA TYR A 92 -6.00 -5.38 5.34
C TYR A 92 -5.52 -6.32 4.24
N LEU A 93 -4.75 -5.78 3.32
CA LEU A 93 -3.90 -6.55 2.44
C LEU A 93 -2.65 -6.95 3.22
N LEU A 94 -2.45 -8.26 3.33
CA LEU A 94 -1.29 -8.89 3.93
C LEU A 94 -0.43 -9.52 2.84
N LEU A 95 0.83 -9.11 2.81
CA LEU A 95 1.87 -9.73 2.00
C LEU A 95 2.63 -10.69 2.88
N LEU A 96 2.54 -11.99 2.61
CA LEU A 96 2.99 -13.03 3.52
C LEU A 96 4.12 -13.85 2.89
N ALA A 97 5.13 -14.15 3.70
CA ALA A 97 6.14 -15.17 3.44
C ALA A 97 5.97 -16.32 4.44
N LYS A 98 6.51 -17.49 4.08
CA LYS A 98 6.57 -18.62 5.02
C LYS A 98 7.51 -18.27 6.18
N GLY A 99 6.99 -18.39 7.40
CA GLY A 99 7.76 -18.25 8.63
C GLY A 99 8.34 -19.58 9.08
N ARG A 100 8.56 -19.72 10.40
CA ARG A 100 8.95 -21.00 11.01
C ARG A 100 7.72 -21.86 11.28
N GLY A 101 7.77 -23.13 10.90
CA GLY A 101 6.64 -24.06 11.04
C GLY A 101 5.47 -23.67 10.12
N ASP A 102 4.25 -23.74 10.64
CA ASP A 102 3.01 -23.42 9.90
C ASP A 102 2.62 -21.92 9.99
N ALA A 103 3.43 -21.10 10.66
CA ALA A 103 3.18 -19.67 10.79
C ALA A 103 3.66 -18.90 9.56
N PHE A 104 2.88 -17.92 9.14
CA PHE A 104 3.27 -16.93 8.15
C PHE A 104 3.84 -15.68 8.83
N VAL A 105 4.62 -14.93 8.07
CA VAL A 105 5.15 -13.63 8.49
C VAL A 105 4.81 -12.58 7.44
N VAL A 106 4.43 -11.39 7.88
CA VAL A 106 4.30 -10.23 7.01
C VAL A 106 5.67 -9.89 6.45
N VAL A 107 5.74 -9.73 5.13
CA VAL A 107 6.96 -9.42 4.40
C VAL A 107 7.48 -8.04 4.84
N GLY A 108 8.68 -8.05 5.43
CA GLY A 108 9.43 -6.85 5.78
C GLY A 108 9.93 -6.08 4.57
N GLN A 109 10.37 -4.85 4.78
CA GLN A 109 11.10 -4.13 3.74
C GLN A 109 12.43 -4.84 3.47
N LEU A 110 12.72 -5.15 2.19
CA LEU A 110 13.96 -5.82 1.81
C LEU A 110 15.17 -4.94 2.20
N ARG A 111 16.22 -5.58 2.73
CA ARG A 111 17.50 -4.92 2.98
C ARG A 111 18.06 -4.39 1.66
N THR A 112 18.38 -3.11 1.65
CA THR A 112 19.05 -2.49 0.50
C THR A 112 20.54 -2.39 0.83
N PRO A 113 21.46 -2.76 -0.08
CA PRO A 113 22.89 -2.63 0.17
C PRO A 113 23.25 -1.20 0.60
N GLY A 114 23.99 -1.05 1.70
CA GLY A 114 24.37 0.25 2.27
C GLY A 114 23.36 0.88 3.23
N TYR A 115 22.27 0.17 3.59
CA TYR A 115 21.33 0.60 4.62
C TYR A 115 21.09 -0.52 5.64
N ASP A 116 21.47 -0.29 6.89
CA ASP A 116 21.45 -1.32 7.94
C ASP A 116 20.06 -1.53 8.57
N GLY A 117 19.09 -0.67 8.25
CA GLY A 117 17.72 -0.79 8.72
C GLY A 117 16.88 -1.75 7.89
N VAL A 118 16.35 -2.80 8.51
CA VAL A 118 15.18 -3.51 7.99
C VAL A 118 13.96 -2.76 8.52
N GLY A 119 13.29 -2.00 7.64
CA GLY A 119 12.04 -1.33 8.04
C GLY A 119 11.03 -2.35 8.56
N SER A 120 10.22 -1.95 9.55
CA SER A 120 9.14 -2.79 10.08
C SER A 120 8.28 -3.33 8.94
N PRO A 121 7.80 -4.58 9.03
CA PRO A 121 6.81 -5.10 8.08
C PRO A 121 5.62 -4.14 7.99
N THR A 122 4.99 -4.04 6.82
CA THR A 122 3.89 -3.09 6.63
C THR A 122 2.65 -3.83 6.19
N VAL A 123 1.53 -3.55 6.86
CA VAL A 123 0.19 -3.97 6.42
C VAL A 123 -0.53 -2.80 5.76
N TYR A 124 -1.40 -3.09 4.80
CA TYR A 124 -2.05 -2.07 4.00
C TYR A 124 -3.54 -2.13 4.21
N ARG A 125 -4.14 -1.10 4.83
CA ARG A 125 -5.59 -1.05 4.99
C ARG A 125 -6.28 -1.16 3.63
N TRP A 126 -7.31 -2.01 3.56
CA TRP A 126 -8.00 -2.36 2.32
C TRP A 126 -8.90 -1.21 1.83
N THR A 127 -8.25 -0.19 1.29
CA THR A 127 -8.89 0.99 0.70
C THR A 127 -9.03 0.83 -0.82
N PRO A 128 -9.88 1.62 -1.50
CA PRO A 128 -9.98 1.59 -2.96
C PRO A 128 -8.63 1.78 -3.68
N ALA A 129 -7.74 2.62 -3.13
CA ALA A 129 -6.41 2.85 -3.68
C ALA A 129 -5.48 1.63 -3.52
N VAL A 130 -5.52 0.94 -2.38
CA VAL A 130 -4.76 -0.30 -2.16
C VAL A 130 -5.31 -1.43 -3.03
N LYS A 131 -6.64 -1.53 -3.16
CA LYS A 131 -7.30 -2.50 -4.04
C LYS A 131 -6.86 -2.34 -5.49
N ALA A 132 -6.96 -1.12 -6.05
CA ALA A 132 -6.51 -0.85 -7.41
C ALA A 132 -5.01 -1.16 -7.60
N GLN A 133 -4.19 -0.86 -6.59
CA GLN A 133 -2.77 -1.22 -6.59
C GLN A 133 -2.52 -2.73 -6.57
N ALA A 134 -3.33 -3.49 -5.81
CA ALA A 134 -3.18 -4.93 -5.69
C ALA A 134 -3.66 -5.66 -6.95
N GLU A 135 -4.78 -5.23 -7.53
CA GLU A 135 -5.26 -5.72 -8.83
C GLU A 135 -4.20 -5.55 -9.92
N ALA A 136 -3.57 -4.37 -10.02
CA ALA A 136 -2.52 -4.12 -10.99
C ALA A 136 -1.19 -4.88 -10.73
N ARG A 137 -1.04 -5.55 -9.58
CA ARG A 137 0.20 -6.27 -9.20
C ARG A 137 0.06 -7.78 -9.25
N PHE A 138 -1.14 -8.29 -8.95
CA PHE A 138 -1.36 -9.72 -8.76
C PHE A 138 -2.35 -10.34 -9.76
N ARG A 139 -3.02 -9.53 -10.59
CA ARG A 139 -3.86 -9.97 -11.70
C ARG A 139 -3.28 -9.47 -13.02
#